data_AF-A0A7S0EFD9-F1
#
_entry.id   AF-A0A7S0EFD9-F1
#
_cell.length_a   1.000
_cell.length_b   1.000
_cell.length_c   1.000
_cell.angle_alpha   90.00
_cell.angle_beta   90.00
_cell.angle_gamma   90.00
#
_symmetry.space_group_name_H-M   'P 1'
#
loop_
_entity.id
_entity.type
_entity.pdbx_description
1 polymer ?
#
loop_
_entity_poly.entity_id
_entity_poly.type
_entity_poly.pdbx_seq_one_letter_code
_entity_poly.pdbx_strand_id
1 'polypeptide(L)'
;QAPADQVTYLIMGTAVPNPPPMTAKVQEYLTVQQWSSACAVKDIDLFKALPEDLELNVDGWREWIEWPNPEMQDLPGEWIKKVSEFSKLLLIRALRPDRATAALERFIRTTLGDRFMTQEPFSLEVTFPNSTYQTPLFFVLFPGVDPGEEIEALGVKLGFTETKGNFVSISMGQGQEKNGENVLDRFTIEGGWAFLQNVHLMQAWLPILERKLEIATEQGHVDFRCFVTAEPPGLPDQMLIPEGIMQSAIKVACEPPTDVKSLLRGAWSLFSQAT
;
A
#
# COMPACT_ATOMS: atom_id res chain seq x y z
N GLN A 1 9.22 -19.72 -3.33
CA GLN A 1 9.19 -19.08 -1.99
C GLN A 1 10.56 -18.47 -1.75
N ALA A 2 10.62 -17.24 -1.22
CA ALA A 2 11.88 -16.57 -0.91
C ALA A 2 12.50 -17.17 0.37
N PRO A 3 13.81 -17.49 0.40
CA PRO A 3 14.47 -17.98 1.61
C PRO A 3 14.45 -16.93 2.74
N ALA A 4 14.18 -17.36 3.98
CA ALA A 4 13.96 -16.44 5.12
C ALA A 4 15.22 -15.63 5.49
N ASP A 5 16.39 -16.24 5.36
CA ASP A 5 17.71 -15.62 5.50
C ASP A 5 17.90 -14.50 4.46
N GLN A 6 17.52 -14.75 3.20
CA GLN A 6 17.65 -13.77 2.13
C GLN A 6 16.68 -12.60 2.29
N VAL A 7 15.44 -12.85 2.73
CA VAL A 7 14.46 -11.79 3.04
C VAL A 7 14.97 -10.91 4.18
N THR A 8 15.51 -11.53 5.24
CA THR A 8 16.07 -10.79 6.38
C THR A 8 17.21 -9.87 5.95
N TYR A 9 18.11 -10.37 5.10
CA TYR A 9 19.19 -9.56 4.55
C TYR A 9 18.67 -8.38 3.72
N LEU A 10 17.69 -8.63 2.84
CA LEU A 10 17.10 -7.59 1.99
C LEU A 10 16.50 -6.42 2.81
N ILE A 11 15.86 -6.73 3.94
CA ILE A 11 15.26 -5.75 4.84
C ILE A 11 16.33 -5.01 5.64
N MET A 12 17.25 -5.72 6.28
CA MET A 12 18.24 -5.12 7.18
C MET A 12 19.32 -4.33 6.42
N GLY A 13 19.63 -4.71 5.17
CA GLY A 13 20.70 -4.08 4.40
C GLY A 13 22.04 -4.14 5.11
N THR A 14 22.38 -5.30 5.66
CA THR A 14 23.53 -5.45 6.56
C THR A 14 24.85 -5.10 5.87
N ALA A 15 25.75 -4.53 6.64
CA ALA A 15 27.10 -4.14 6.23
C ALA A 15 28.08 -4.58 7.32
N VAL A 16 29.23 -5.11 6.95
CA VAL A 16 30.26 -5.51 7.91
C VAL A 16 30.96 -4.25 8.46
N PRO A 17 30.96 -3.99 9.78
CA PRO A 17 31.54 -2.75 10.34
C PRO A 17 33.03 -2.56 10.01
N ASN A 18 33.79 -3.66 9.97
CA ASN A 18 35.20 -3.68 9.61
C ASN A 18 35.43 -4.71 8.50
N PRO A 19 35.17 -4.36 7.23
CA PRO A 19 35.35 -5.30 6.13
C PRO A 19 36.84 -5.59 5.90
N PRO A 20 37.19 -6.75 5.31
CA PRO A 20 38.55 -7.02 4.83
C PRO A 20 39.06 -5.90 3.91
N PRO A 21 40.38 -5.64 3.86
CA PRO A 21 40.94 -4.60 3.01
C PRO A 21 40.62 -4.88 1.54
N MET A 22 40.13 -3.86 0.83
CA MET A 22 39.89 -3.93 -0.60
C MET A 22 41.22 -3.90 -1.35
N THR A 23 41.38 -4.77 -2.34
CA THR A 23 42.47 -4.66 -3.31
C THR A 23 42.37 -3.35 -4.12
N ALA A 24 43.50 -2.86 -4.64
CA ALA A 24 43.56 -1.63 -5.43
C ALA A 24 42.60 -1.65 -6.64
N LYS A 25 42.43 -2.82 -7.27
CA LYS A 25 41.52 -2.98 -8.42
C LYS A 25 40.05 -2.78 -8.05
N VAL A 26 39.63 -3.29 -6.89
CA VAL A 26 38.24 -3.15 -6.43
C VAL A 26 37.95 -1.71 -5.98
N GLN A 27 38.95 -1.01 -5.43
CA GLN A 27 38.82 0.40 -5.08
C GLN A 27 38.57 1.32 -6.30
N GLU A 28 38.85 0.86 -7.52
CA GLU A 28 38.60 1.64 -8.73
C GLU A 28 37.11 1.76 -9.10
N TYR A 29 36.26 0.84 -8.63
CA TYR A 29 34.85 0.77 -9.03
C TYR A 29 33.85 0.50 -7.90
N LEU A 30 34.31 0.10 -6.71
CA LEU A 30 33.48 -0.02 -5.51
C LEU A 30 33.86 1.01 -4.45
N THR A 31 32.83 1.49 -3.76
CA THR A 31 32.98 2.22 -2.49
C THR A 31 33.21 1.25 -1.34
N VAL A 32 33.78 1.77 -0.24
CA VAL A 32 33.95 1.00 1.01
C VAL A 32 32.62 0.50 1.55
N GLN A 33 31.54 1.27 1.37
CA GLN A 33 30.20 0.87 1.79
C GLN A 33 29.65 -0.30 0.97
N GLN A 34 29.76 -0.26 -0.36
CA GLN A 34 29.34 -1.36 -1.23
C GLN A 34 30.16 -2.63 -0.95
N TRP A 35 31.47 -2.48 -0.74
CA TRP A 35 32.33 -3.60 -0.36
C TRP A 35 31.96 -4.19 0.99
N SER A 36 31.68 -3.34 1.98
CA SER A 36 31.20 -3.75 3.30
C SER A 36 29.90 -4.54 3.22
N SER A 37 28.94 -4.08 2.40
CA SER A 37 27.70 -4.82 2.15
C SER A 37 27.95 -6.11 1.39
N ALA A 38 28.77 -6.13 0.33
CA ALA A 38 29.14 -7.34 -0.40
C ALA A 38 29.79 -8.40 0.49
N CYS A 39 30.64 -7.98 1.44
CA CYS A 39 31.21 -8.85 2.46
C CYS A 39 30.15 -9.41 3.41
N ALA A 40 29.11 -8.64 3.73
CA ALA A 40 28.01 -9.12 4.58
C ALA A 40 27.14 -10.16 3.88
N VAL A 41 27.01 -10.10 2.54
CA VAL A 41 26.24 -11.11 1.79
C VAL A 41 26.92 -12.50 1.89
N LYS A 42 28.22 -12.59 2.23
CA LYS A 42 28.94 -13.88 2.37
C LYS A 42 28.28 -14.86 3.35
N ASP A 43 27.53 -14.36 4.34
CA ASP A 43 26.83 -15.20 5.31
C ASP A 43 25.77 -16.09 4.66
N ILE A 44 25.31 -15.73 3.46
CA ILE A 44 24.41 -16.55 2.64
C ILE A 44 25.26 -17.49 1.77
N ASP A 45 25.02 -18.80 1.89
CA ASP A 45 25.79 -19.85 1.22
C ASP A 45 25.99 -19.61 -0.29
N LEU A 46 24.96 -19.08 -0.96
CA LEU A 46 24.98 -18.74 -2.39
C LEU A 46 26.05 -17.72 -2.76
N PHE A 47 26.35 -16.77 -1.86
CA PHE A 47 27.20 -15.61 -2.10
C PHE A 47 28.54 -15.66 -1.37
N LYS A 48 28.91 -16.80 -0.78
CA LYS A 48 30.19 -17.00 -0.08
C LYS A 48 31.41 -16.57 -0.89
N ALA A 49 31.38 -16.82 -2.21
CA ALA A 49 32.47 -16.52 -3.13
C ALA A 49 32.36 -15.14 -3.82
N LEU A 50 31.38 -14.30 -3.44
CA LEU A 50 31.11 -13.04 -4.13
C LEU A 50 32.29 -12.06 -4.03
N PRO A 51 32.83 -11.73 -2.83
CA PRO A 51 33.98 -10.84 -2.73
C PRO A 51 35.24 -11.32 -3.43
N GLU A 52 35.52 -12.63 -3.41
CA GLU A 52 36.63 -13.21 -4.18
C GLU A 52 36.41 -13.01 -5.69
N ASP A 53 35.18 -13.19 -6.17
CA ASP A 53 34.85 -13.01 -7.59
C ASP A 53 34.83 -11.52 -8.02
N LEU A 54 34.48 -10.59 -7.12
CA LEU A 54 34.62 -9.14 -7.33
C LEU A 54 36.11 -8.74 -7.55
N GLU A 55 37.04 -9.46 -6.94
CA GLU A 55 38.49 -9.22 -7.13
C GLU A 55 39.06 -9.90 -8.39
N LEU A 56 38.50 -11.04 -8.78
CA LEU A 56 38.96 -11.83 -9.92
C LEU A 56 38.36 -11.36 -11.25
N ASN A 57 37.07 -11.05 -11.28
CA ASN A 57 36.32 -10.67 -12.48
C ASN A 57 35.94 -9.18 -12.48
N VAL A 58 36.96 -8.32 -12.36
CA VAL A 58 36.80 -6.87 -12.22
C VAL A 58 36.02 -6.25 -13.37
N ASP A 59 36.36 -6.60 -14.61
CA ASP A 59 35.76 -5.96 -15.80
C ASP A 59 34.26 -6.23 -15.88
N GLY A 60 33.83 -7.48 -15.69
CA GLY A 60 32.41 -7.84 -15.75
C GLY A 60 31.57 -7.25 -14.62
N TRP A 61 32.12 -7.21 -13.40
CA TRP A 61 31.43 -6.58 -12.27
C TRP A 61 31.39 -5.05 -12.39
N ARG A 62 32.48 -4.42 -12.84
CA ARG A 62 32.53 -2.98 -13.11
C ARG A 62 31.49 -2.59 -14.15
N GLU A 63 31.45 -3.30 -15.28
CA GLU A 63 30.44 -3.07 -16.33
C GLU A 63 29.02 -3.19 -15.79
N TRP A 64 28.72 -4.26 -15.05
CA TRP A 64 27.39 -4.46 -14.48
C TRP A 64 27.01 -3.38 -13.46
N ILE A 65 27.93 -2.98 -12.58
CA ILE A 65 27.68 -1.98 -11.54
C ILE A 65 27.55 -0.58 -12.13
N GLU A 66 28.36 -0.21 -13.11
CA GLU A 66 28.32 1.10 -13.76
C GLU A 66 27.15 1.22 -14.76
N TRP A 67 26.52 0.11 -15.13
CA TRP A 67 25.36 0.12 -16.02
C TRP A 67 24.18 0.93 -15.44
N PRO A 68 23.45 1.75 -16.22
CA PRO A 68 22.37 2.59 -15.69
C PRO A 68 21.22 1.81 -15.04
N ASN A 69 20.87 0.67 -15.61
CA ASN A 69 19.76 -0.21 -15.21
C ASN A 69 20.22 -1.66 -15.02
N PRO A 70 21.07 -1.93 -14.02
CA PRO A 70 21.72 -3.24 -13.79
C PRO A 70 20.70 -4.34 -13.48
N GLU A 71 19.53 -3.98 -12.96
CA GLU A 71 18.43 -4.91 -12.74
C GLU A 71 17.95 -5.59 -14.03
N MET A 72 18.14 -4.94 -15.19
CA MET A 72 17.78 -5.47 -16.51
C MET A 72 18.91 -6.28 -17.17
N GLN A 73 20.14 -6.18 -16.66
CA GLN A 73 21.30 -6.84 -17.25
C GLN A 73 21.57 -8.21 -16.64
N ASP A 74 22.11 -9.11 -17.44
CA ASP A 74 22.59 -10.40 -16.99
C ASP A 74 23.74 -10.24 -15.99
N LEU A 75 23.79 -11.11 -14.99
CA LEU A 75 24.88 -11.11 -14.02
C LEU A 75 26.16 -11.65 -14.66
N PRO A 76 27.34 -11.14 -14.26
CA PRO A 76 28.59 -11.54 -14.88
C PRO A 76 28.94 -13.02 -14.60
N GLY A 77 29.62 -13.66 -15.55
CA GLY A 77 30.18 -15.01 -15.39
C GLY A 77 29.14 -16.08 -15.05
N GLU A 78 29.43 -16.92 -14.05
CA GLU A 78 28.55 -18.03 -13.65
C GLU A 78 27.39 -17.60 -12.74
N TRP A 79 27.35 -16.34 -12.32
CA TRP A 79 26.28 -15.84 -11.44
C TRP A 79 24.92 -15.84 -12.13
N ILE A 80 24.86 -15.60 -13.45
CA ILE A 80 23.62 -15.70 -14.24
C ILE A 80 22.94 -17.07 -14.11
N LYS A 81 23.72 -18.15 -13.96
CA LYS A 81 23.17 -19.52 -13.83
C LYS A 81 22.84 -19.90 -12.39
N LYS A 82 23.53 -19.29 -11.41
CA LYS A 82 23.41 -19.63 -9.98
C LYS A 82 22.37 -18.79 -9.24
N VAL A 83 22.19 -17.54 -9.67
CA VAL A 83 21.41 -16.54 -8.94
C VAL A 83 20.01 -16.48 -9.50
N SER A 84 19.03 -16.74 -8.64
CA SER A 84 17.62 -16.52 -8.96
C SER A 84 17.28 -15.02 -9.06
N GLU A 85 16.17 -14.68 -9.71
CA GLU A 85 15.66 -13.30 -9.77
C GLU A 85 15.47 -12.66 -8.39
N PHE A 86 15.04 -13.43 -7.39
CA PHE A 86 14.95 -12.94 -6.01
C PHE A 86 16.34 -12.70 -5.41
N SER A 87 17.25 -13.66 -5.57
CA SER A 87 18.61 -13.56 -5.03
C SER A 87 19.39 -12.40 -5.67
N LYS A 88 19.08 -12.02 -6.91
CA LYS A 88 19.63 -10.83 -7.59
C LYS A 88 19.28 -9.53 -6.85
N LEU A 89 18.14 -9.46 -6.16
CA LEU A 89 17.77 -8.29 -5.35
C LEU A 89 18.79 -8.01 -4.25
N LEU A 90 19.40 -9.06 -3.68
CA LEU A 90 20.39 -8.92 -2.61
C LEU A 90 21.70 -8.32 -3.15
N LEU A 91 22.12 -8.75 -4.35
CA LEU A 91 23.27 -8.16 -5.03
C LEU A 91 23.04 -6.68 -5.34
N ILE A 92 21.85 -6.34 -5.85
CA ILE A 92 21.49 -4.94 -6.12
C ILE A 92 21.43 -4.15 -4.81
N ARG A 93 20.85 -4.69 -3.74
CA ARG A 93 20.79 -4.03 -2.43
C ARG A 93 22.18 -3.73 -1.85
N ALA A 94 23.16 -4.60 -2.11
CA ALA A 94 24.54 -4.45 -1.63
C ALA A 94 25.39 -3.55 -2.54
N LEU A 95 25.29 -3.70 -3.86
CA LEU A 95 26.17 -3.06 -4.83
C LEU A 95 25.57 -1.81 -5.49
N ARG A 96 24.24 -1.73 -5.65
CA ARG A 96 23.51 -0.62 -6.30
C ARG A 96 22.22 -0.30 -5.54
N PRO A 97 22.31 0.15 -4.27
CA PRO A 97 21.14 0.39 -3.42
C PRO A 97 20.19 1.45 -4.01
N ASP A 98 20.69 2.35 -4.85
CA ASP A 98 19.91 3.33 -5.61
C ASP A 98 18.92 2.69 -6.60
N ARG A 99 19.19 1.46 -7.06
CA ARG A 99 18.34 0.69 -7.98
C ARG A 99 17.48 -0.35 -7.27
N ALA A 100 17.51 -0.43 -5.95
CA ALA A 100 16.79 -1.46 -5.19
C ALA A 100 15.28 -1.42 -5.46
N THR A 101 14.68 -0.22 -5.52
CA THR A 101 13.25 -0.06 -5.85
C THR A 101 12.94 -0.58 -7.25
N ALA A 102 13.68 -0.13 -8.27
CA ALA A 102 13.48 -0.58 -9.66
C ALA A 102 13.64 -2.10 -9.83
N ALA A 103 14.60 -2.69 -9.11
CA ALA A 103 14.81 -4.14 -9.10
C ALA A 103 13.63 -4.88 -8.46
N LEU A 104 13.11 -4.37 -7.34
CA LEU A 104 11.95 -4.94 -6.67
C LEU A 104 10.70 -4.84 -7.55
N GLU A 105 10.48 -3.71 -8.21
CA GLU A 105 9.39 -3.54 -9.18
C GLU A 105 9.49 -4.58 -10.29
N ARG A 106 10.67 -4.77 -10.89
CA ARG A 106 10.90 -5.79 -11.92
C ARG A 106 10.58 -7.18 -11.40
N PHE A 107 11.05 -7.53 -10.21
CA PHE A 107 10.78 -8.82 -9.59
C PHE A 107 9.28 -9.07 -9.39
N ILE A 108 8.54 -8.05 -8.94
CA ILE A 108 7.08 -8.13 -8.77
C ILE A 108 6.40 -8.31 -10.13
N ARG A 109 6.79 -7.54 -11.15
CA ARG A 109 6.22 -7.66 -12.52
C ARG A 109 6.44 -9.05 -13.11
N THR A 110 7.64 -9.60 -12.99
CA THR A 110 7.97 -10.91 -13.57
C THR A 110 7.33 -12.06 -12.80
N THR A 111 7.18 -11.94 -11.48
CA THR A 111 6.68 -13.02 -10.62
C THR A 111 5.17 -13.02 -10.47
N LEU A 112 4.56 -11.84 -10.27
CA LEU A 112 3.13 -11.68 -9.98
C LEU A 112 2.35 -11.09 -11.16
N GLY A 113 3.03 -10.42 -12.08
CA GLY A 113 2.44 -9.75 -13.24
C GLY A 113 2.24 -8.25 -13.04
N ASP A 114 2.11 -7.54 -14.16
CA ASP A 114 2.03 -6.07 -14.18
C ASP A 114 0.87 -5.47 -13.37
N ARG A 115 -0.23 -6.23 -13.17
CA ARG A 115 -1.40 -5.78 -12.41
C ARG A 115 -1.07 -5.39 -10.96
N PHE A 116 -0.01 -5.97 -10.38
CA PHE A 116 0.42 -5.66 -9.01
C PHE A 116 1.30 -4.41 -8.93
N MET A 117 1.71 -3.85 -10.07
CA MET A 117 2.45 -2.59 -10.17
C MET A 117 1.60 -1.42 -10.63
N THR A 118 0.37 -1.68 -11.09
CA THR A 118 -0.55 -0.65 -11.55
C THR A 118 -1.69 -0.55 -10.55
N GLN A 119 -1.80 0.61 -9.89
CA GLN A 119 -2.99 0.92 -9.11
C GLN A 119 -4.11 1.30 -10.09
N GLU A 120 -5.23 0.58 -10.01
CA GLU A 120 -6.44 0.94 -10.74
C GLU A 120 -7.13 2.13 -10.04
N PRO A 121 -7.78 3.04 -10.79
CA PRO A 121 -8.62 4.07 -10.20
C PRO A 121 -9.69 3.45 -9.31
N PHE A 122 -9.94 4.07 -8.16
CA PHE A 122 -11.05 3.66 -7.30
C PHE A 122 -12.39 3.81 -8.04
N SER A 123 -13.30 2.86 -7.82
CA SER A 123 -14.67 2.92 -8.32
C SER A 123 -15.63 2.46 -7.24
N LEU A 124 -16.44 3.40 -6.74
CA LEU A 124 -17.45 3.10 -5.73
C LEU A 124 -18.46 2.05 -6.23
N GLU A 125 -18.82 2.08 -7.51
CA GLU A 125 -19.77 1.12 -8.11
C GLU A 125 -19.25 -0.32 -8.07
N VAL A 126 -17.94 -0.52 -8.22
CA VAL A 126 -17.31 -1.85 -8.17
C VAL A 126 -17.12 -2.31 -6.71
N THR A 127 -16.81 -1.39 -5.80
CA THR A 127 -16.56 -1.73 -4.39
C THR A 127 -17.86 -1.92 -3.59
N PHE A 128 -18.90 -1.14 -3.87
CA PHE A 128 -20.16 -1.11 -3.12
C PHE A 128 -20.85 -2.49 -2.96
N PRO A 129 -20.90 -3.37 -3.98
CA PRO A 129 -21.49 -4.70 -3.83
C PRO A 129 -20.83 -5.59 -2.76
N ASN A 130 -19.57 -5.31 -2.41
CA ASN A 130 -18.86 -6.02 -1.36
C ASN A 130 -19.14 -5.44 0.04
N SER A 131 -19.74 -4.24 0.13
CA SER A 131 -20.20 -3.67 1.37
C SER A 131 -21.54 -4.27 1.79
N THR A 132 -21.66 -4.57 3.07
CA THR A 132 -22.85 -5.15 3.69
C THR A 132 -23.14 -4.44 5.01
N TYR A 133 -24.22 -4.83 5.69
CA TYR A 133 -24.52 -4.36 7.04
C TYR A 133 -23.44 -4.75 8.07
N GLN A 134 -22.62 -5.76 7.77
CA GLN A 134 -21.49 -6.23 8.60
C GLN A 134 -20.16 -5.56 8.21
N THR A 135 -20.09 -5.00 7.00
CA THR A 135 -18.85 -4.56 6.37
C THR A 135 -19.03 -3.12 5.89
N PRO A 136 -18.81 -2.13 6.79
CA PRO A 136 -18.92 -0.72 6.42
C PRO A 136 -17.82 -0.32 5.43
N LEU A 137 -18.06 0.78 4.72
CA LEU A 137 -17.06 1.42 3.86
C LEU A 137 -16.39 2.55 4.64
N PHE A 138 -15.07 2.46 4.80
CA PHE A 138 -14.27 3.46 5.48
C PHE A 138 -13.38 4.18 4.47
N PHE A 139 -13.58 5.48 4.33
CA PHE A 139 -12.82 6.34 3.44
C PHE A 139 -11.79 7.13 4.22
N VAL A 140 -10.52 6.94 3.84
CA VAL A 140 -9.43 7.79 4.29
C VAL A 140 -9.44 9.05 3.43
N LEU A 141 -9.66 10.19 4.07
CA LEU A 141 -9.68 11.49 3.42
C LEU A 141 -8.25 11.98 3.20
N PHE A 142 -7.96 12.37 1.97
CA PHE A 142 -6.76 13.12 1.60
C PHE A 142 -7.17 14.53 1.18
N PRO A 143 -6.28 15.54 1.31
CA PRO A 143 -6.60 16.90 0.92
C PRO A 143 -7.13 16.98 -0.52
N GLY A 144 -8.35 17.51 -0.68
CA GLY A 144 -8.99 17.69 -1.98
C GLY A 144 -9.73 16.47 -2.54
N VAL A 145 -9.89 15.39 -1.76
CA VAL A 145 -10.64 14.20 -2.16
C VAL A 145 -11.74 13.90 -1.13
N ASP A 146 -13.00 14.01 -1.54
CA ASP A 146 -14.19 13.69 -0.75
C ASP A 146 -15.11 12.73 -1.53
N PRO A 147 -15.46 11.54 -0.99
CA PRO A 147 -16.32 10.58 -1.65
C PRO A 147 -17.83 10.95 -1.61
N GLY A 148 -18.22 12.02 -0.93
CA GLY A 148 -19.62 12.36 -0.67
C GLY A 148 -20.48 12.44 -1.93
N GLU A 149 -20.02 13.16 -2.96
CA GLU A 149 -20.76 13.30 -4.22
C GLU A 149 -20.96 11.95 -4.93
N GLU A 150 -19.95 11.07 -4.92
CA GLU A 150 -20.05 9.73 -5.52
C GLU A 150 -21.03 8.82 -4.76
N ILE A 151 -21.02 8.89 -3.42
CA ILE A 151 -21.92 8.12 -2.56
C ILE A 151 -23.37 8.57 -2.78
N GLU A 152 -23.62 9.88 -2.82
CA GLU A 152 -24.95 10.43 -3.08
C GLU A 152 -25.45 10.08 -4.48
N ALA A 153 -24.59 10.19 -5.50
CA ALA A 153 -24.93 9.82 -6.87
C ALA A 153 -25.28 8.31 -6.98
N LEU A 154 -24.54 7.45 -6.28
CA LEU A 154 -24.86 6.03 -6.20
C LEU A 154 -26.18 5.79 -5.45
N GLY A 155 -26.43 6.52 -4.36
CA GLY A 155 -27.67 6.50 -3.61
C GLY A 155 -28.87 6.81 -4.49
N VAL A 156 -28.80 7.88 -5.29
CA VAL A 156 -29.85 8.23 -6.26
C VAL A 156 -30.11 7.10 -7.25
N LYS A 157 -29.05 6.48 -7.81
CA LYS A 157 -29.16 5.34 -8.74
C LYS A 157 -29.84 4.12 -8.10
N LEU A 158 -29.54 3.83 -6.83
CA LEU A 158 -30.06 2.69 -6.10
C LEU A 158 -31.35 2.99 -5.31
N GLY A 159 -31.84 4.24 -5.36
CA GLY A 159 -33.06 4.66 -4.70
C GLY A 159 -32.92 4.95 -3.20
N PHE A 160 -31.71 5.13 -2.68
CA PHE A 160 -31.39 5.60 -1.33
C PHE A 160 -31.11 7.11 -1.36
N THR A 161 -32.03 7.91 -0.82
CA THR A 161 -31.98 9.38 -0.93
C THR A 161 -32.53 10.02 0.34
N GLU A 162 -32.03 11.21 0.68
CA GLU A 162 -32.54 11.96 1.83
C GLU A 162 -34.05 12.21 1.73
N THR A 163 -34.55 12.49 0.52
CA THR A 163 -35.98 12.72 0.27
C THR A 163 -36.87 11.54 0.61
N LYS A 164 -36.35 10.31 0.53
CA LYS A 164 -37.07 9.08 0.91
C LYS A 164 -36.84 8.72 2.38
N GLY A 165 -35.99 9.45 3.10
CA GLY A 165 -35.64 9.20 4.49
C GLY A 165 -34.76 7.96 4.74
N ASN A 166 -34.35 7.26 3.67
CA ASN A 166 -33.54 6.03 3.74
C ASN A 166 -32.04 6.26 3.47
N PHE A 167 -31.61 7.52 3.35
CA PHE A 167 -30.21 7.94 3.36
C PHE A 167 -30.09 9.15 4.28
N VAL A 168 -29.09 9.16 5.16
CA VAL A 168 -28.79 10.31 6.03
C VAL A 168 -27.29 10.54 6.07
N SER A 169 -26.90 11.77 5.72
CA SER A 169 -25.53 12.27 5.79
C SER A 169 -25.35 13.15 7.02
N ILE A 170 -24.33 12.86 7.84
CA ILE A 170 -24.02 13.60 9.07
C ILE A 170 -22.53 13.97 9.06
N SER A 171 -22.23 15.26 9.06
CA SER A 171 -20.89 15.74 9.41
C SER A 171 -20.69 15.68 10.91
N MET A 172 -19.85 14.76 11.36
CA MET A 172 -19.58 14.57 12.79
C MET A 172 -18.84 15.77 13.36
N GLY A 173 -19.35 16.26 14.48
CA GLY A 173 -18.85 17.40 15.22
C GLY A 173 -19.57 17.49 16.56
N GLN A 174 -19.23 18.49 17.36
CA GLN A 174 -19.78 18.64 18.70
C GLN A 174 -21.33 18.68 18.67
N GLY A 175 -21.98 17.77 19.41
CA GLY A 175 -23.43 17.68 19.52
C GLY A 175 -24.11 16.77 18.49
N GLN A 176 -23.36 16.15 17.57
CA GLN A 176 -23.91 15.22 16.55
C GLN A 176 -23.91 13.75 16.99
N GLU A 177 -23.36 13.43 18.17
CA GLU A 177 -23.21 12.06 18.68
C GLU A 177 -24.56 11.33 18.71
N LYS A 178 -25.57 11.96 19.34
CA LYS A 178 -26.92 11.39 19.44
C LYS A 178 -27.61 11.23 18.09
N ASN A 179 -27.37 12.15 17.15
CA ASN A 179 -27.95 12.06 15.81
C ASN A 179 -27.34 10.87 15.06
N GLY A 180 -26.03 10.68 15.14
CA GLY A 180 -25.33 9.53 14.59
C GLY A 180 -25.84 8.21 15.19
N GLU A 181 -25.96 8.14 16.52
CA GLU A 181 -26.48 6.97 17.21
C GLU A 181 -27.92 6.63 16.79
N ASN A 182 -28.81 7.63 16.74
CA ASN A 182 -30.20 7.43 16.34
C ASN A 182 -30.32 6.92 14.89
N VAL A 183 -29.49 7.44 13.98
CA VAL A 183 -29.48 7.00 12.58
C VAL A 183 -28.99 5.56 12.45
N LEU A 184 -27.92 5.20 13.18
CA LEU A 184 -27.40 3.84 13.19
C LEU A 184 -28.42 2.86 13.77
N ASP A 185 -29.06 3.18 14.89
CA ASP A 185 -30.09 2.33 15.51
C ASP A 185 -31.29 2.12 14.57
N ARG A 186 -31.77 3.21 13.95
CA ARG A 186 -32.88 3.15 13.02
C ARG A 186 -32.55 2.29 11.80
N PHE A 187 -31.44 2.58 11.12
CA PHE A 187 -31.11 1.88 9.86
C PHE A 187 -30.61 0.46 10.07
N THR A 188 -30.11 0.12 11.27
CA THR A 188 -29.86 -1.28 11.65
C THR A 188 -31.14 -2.11 11.58
N ILE A 189 -32.29 -1.53 11.94
CA ILE A 189 -33.59 -2.24 11.95
C ILE A 189 -34.34 -2.09 10.63
N GLU A 190 -34.46 -0.85 10.12
CA GLU A 190 -35.30 -0.50 8.98
C GLU A 190 -34.59 -0.63 7.63
N GLY A 191 -33.26 -0.72 7.64
CA GLY A 191 -32.44 -0.55 6.44
C GLY A 191 -32.28 0.91 6.05
N GLY A 192 -31.25 1.20 5.25
CA GLY A 192 -30.90 2.57 4.87
C GLY A 192 -29.41 2.82 4.97
N TRP A 193 -29.01 4.01 4.54
CA TRP A 193 -27.62 4.37 4.38
C TRP A 193 -27.25 5.47 5.36
N ALA A 194 -26.35 5.15 6.29
CA ALA A 194 -25.74 6.12 7.19
C ALA A 194 -24.42 6.59 6.60
N PHE A 195 -24.27 7.89 6.34
CA PHE A 195 -23.00 8.47 5.93
C PHE A 195 -22.48 9.38 7.05
N LEU A 196 -21.46 8.90 7.77
CA LEU A 196 -20.84 9.57 8.92
C LEU A 196 -19.52 10.20 8.49
N GLN A 197 -19.51 11.51 8.33
CA GLN A 197 -18.34 12.22 7.85
C GLN A 197 -17.47 12.72 8.99
N ASN A 198 -16.16 12.80 8.77
CA ASN A 198 -15.20 13.43 9.69
C ASN A 198 -15.18 12.81 11.10
N VAL A 199 -15.32 11.50 11.22
CA VAL A 199 -15.47 10.82 12.53
C VAL A 199 -14.24 10.97 13.44
N HIS A 200 -13.06 11.23 12.85
CA HIS A 200 -11.81 11.52 13.56
C HIS A 200 -11.89 12.76 14.48
N LEU A 201 -12.85 13.67 14.25
CA LEU A 201 -13.12 14.83 15.11
C LEU A 201 -13.81 14.42 16.43
N MET A 202 -14.38 13.22 16.51
CA MET A 202 -15.22 12.75 17.62
C MET A 202 -14.61 11.54 18.33
N GLN A 203 -13.34 11.62 18.72
CA GLN A 203 -12.56 10.50 19.26
C GLN A 203 -13.23 9.80 20.46
N ALA A 204 -13.83 10.57 21.38
CA ALA A 204 -14.51 10.01 22.56
C ALA A 204 -15.78 9.21 22.21
N TRP A 205 -16.37 9.44 21.03
CA TRP A 205 -17.58 8.78 20.56
C TRP A 205 -17.29 7.52 19.73
N LEU A 206 -16.10 7.39 19.16
CA LEU A 206 -15.75 6.26 18.30
C LEU A 206 -15.92 4.86 18.95
N PRO A 207 -15.67 4.65 20.26
CA PRO A 207 -15.99 3.37 20.90
C PRO A 207 -17.49 3.04 20.91
N ILE A 208 -18.35 4.07 20.92
CA ILE A 208 -19.81 3.89 20.82
C ILE A 208 -20.18 3.52 19.38
N LEU A 209 -19.58 4.19 18.39
CA LEU A 209 -19.74 3.84 16.98
C LEU A 209 -19.34 2.38 16.72
N GLU A 210 -18.18 1.95 17.21
CA GLU A 210 -17.69 0.57 17.11
C GLU A 210 -18.74 -0.43 17.64
N ARG A 211 -19.22 -0.21 18.87
CA ARG A 211 -20.25 -1.06 19.48
C ARG A 211 -21.55 -1.08 18.66
N LYS A 212 -21.97 0.04 18.07
CA LYS A 212 -23.17 0.10 17.22
C LYS A 212 -22.98 -0.73 15.93
N LEU A 213 -21.80 -0.66 15.32
CA LEU A 213 -21.46 -1.45 14.13
C LEU A 213 -21.34 -2.96 14.44
N GLU A 214 -20.83 -3.31 15.62
CA GLU A 214 -20.84 -4.70 16.11
C GLU A 214 -22.26 -5.23 16.26
N ILE A 215 -23.16 -4.45 16.88
CA ILE A 215 -24.59 -4.81 16.98
C ILE A 215 -25.20 -4.97 15.58
N ALA A 216 -24.90 -4.03 14.66
CA ALA A 216 -25.38 -4.14 13.29
C ALA A 216 -24.87 -5.40 12.60
N THR A 217 -23.66 -5.87 12.91
CA THR A 217 -23.11 -7.11 12.36
C THR A 217 -23.94 -8.35 12.71
N GLU A 218 -24.57 -8.38 13.89
CA GLU A 218 -25.38 -9.51 14.35
C GLU A 218 -26.82 -9.50 13.83
N GLN A 219 -27.44 -8.31 13.74
CA GLN A 219 -28.89 -8.18 13.49
C GLN A 219 -29.27 -7.10 12.46
N GLY A 220 -28.31 -6.62 11.68
CA GLY A 220 -28.51 -5.54 10.71
C GLY A 220 -29.41 -5.94 9.54
N HIS A 221 -30.24 -5.00 9.13
CA HIS A 221 -31.06 -5.11 7.93
C HIS A 221 -30.19 -5.29 6.68
N VAL A 222 -30.65 -6.11 5.71
CA VAL A 222 -29.89 -6.42 4.49
C VAL A 222 -29.51 -5.18 3.67
N ASP A 223 -30.35 -4.16 3.70
CA ASP A 223 -30.15 -2.87 3.01
C ASP A 223 -29.38 -1.83 3.85
N PHE A 224 -28.99 -2.15 5.08
CA PHE A 224 -28.17 -1.26 5.88
C PHE A 224 -26.77 -1.13 5.26
N ARG A 225 -26.34 0.11 5.03
CA ARG A 225 -24.97 0.44 4.65
C ARG A 225 -24.47 1.59 5.53
N CYS A 226 -23.23 1.47 5.98
CA CYS A 226 -22.56 2.53 6.72
C CYS A 226 -21.31 2.97 5.96
N PHE A 227 -21.25 4.26 5.65
CA PHE A 227 -20.12 4.94 5.05
C PHE A 227 -19.50 5.84 6.12
N VAL A 228 -18.20 5.75 6.28
CA VAL A 228 -17.45 6.49 7.32
C VAL A 228 -16.31 7.22 6.64
N THR A 229 -16.12 8.52 6.92
CA THR A 229 -14.91 9.23 6.48
C THR A 229 -14.07 9.70 7.67
N ALA A 230 -12.75 9.61 7.51
CA ALA A 230 -11.81 10.12 8.48
C ALA A 230 -10.50 10.56 7.82
N GLU A 231 -9.86 11.60 8.35
CA GLU A 231 -8.48 11.91 8.03
C GLU A 231 -7.53 10.94 8.75
N PRO A 232 -6.39 10.58 8.14
CA PRO A 232 -5.36 9.82 8.83
C PRO A 232 -4.77 10.63 10.00
N PRO A 233 -4.26 9.97 11.05
CA PRO A 233 -3.62 10.66 12.15
C PRO A 233 -2.41 11.46 11.69
N GLY A 234 -2.18 12.63 12.30
CA GLY A 234 -1.04 13.48 11.99
C GLY A 234 0.31 12.91 12.45
N LEU A 235 0.30 11.92 13.35
CA LEU A 235 1.49 11.21 13.84
C LEU A 235 1.28 9.68 13.72
N PRO A 236 2.31 8.89 13.36
CA PRO A 236 2.17 7.45 13.14
C PRO A 236 1.74 6.63 14.37
N ASP A 237 2.06 7.11 15.57
CA ASP A 237 1.77 6.46 16.86
C ASP A 237 0.39 6.84 17.43
N GLN A 238 -0.30 7.79 16.80
CA GLN A 238 -1.61 8.23 17.25
C GLN A 238 -2.73 7.32 16.71
N MET A 239 -3.34 6.54 17.61
CA MET A 239 -4.51 5.73 17.29
C MET A 239 -5.79 6.56 17.46
N LEU A 240 -6.28 7.14 16.36
CA LEU A 240 -7.54 7.88 16.36
C LEU A 240 -8.77 6.97 16.26
N ILE A 241 -8.71 5.97 15.38
CA ILE A 241 -9.84 5.11 15.04
C ILE A 241 -9.72 3.77 15.77
N PRO A 242 -10.78 3.30 16.45
CA PRO A 242 -10.80 1.98 17.07
C PRO A 242 -10.48 0.85 16.10
N GLU A 243 -9.79 -0.17 16.62
CA GLU A 243 -9.31 -1.28 15.82
C GLU A 243 -10.45 -2.11 15.22
N GLY A 244 -11.56 -2.33 15.92
CA GLY A 244 -12.67 -3.16 15.43
C GLY A 244 -13.39 -2.53 14.23
N ILE A 245 -13.51 -1.20 14.20
CA ILE A 245 -13.99 -0.48 13.00
C ILE A 245 -13.03 -0.74 11.84
N MET A 246 -11.74 -0.59 12.09
CA MET A 246 -10.73 -0.84 11.07
C MET A 246 -10.68 -2.31 10.67
N GLN A 247 -10.89 -3.30 11.54
CA GLN A 247 -10.84 -4.71 11.14
C GLN A 247 -12.03 -5.10 10.26
N SER A 248 -13.24 -4.62 10.60
CA SER A 248 -14.49 -4.96 9.92
C SER A 248 -14.73 -4.21 8.61
N ALA A 249 -14.17 -3.01 8.46
CA ALA A 249 -14.44 -2.17 7.30
C ALA A 249 -13.65 -2.56 6.03
N ILE A 250 -14.24 -2.26 4.87
CA ILE A 250 -13.49 -2.09 3.62
C ILE A 250 -12.88 -0.70 3.64
N LYS A 251 -11.55 -0.61 3.54
CA LYS A 251 -10.81 0.66 3.59
C LYS A 251 -10.52 1.12 2.18
N VAL A 252 -10.89 2.36 1.91
CA VAL A 252 -10.65 3.02 0.64
C VAL A 252 -9.76 4.23 0.91
N ALA A 253 -8.57 4.21 0.35
CA ALA A 253 -7.62 5.32 0.38
C ALA A 253 -7.42 5.83 -1.05
N CYS A 254 -8.06 6.96 -1.36
CA CYS A 254 -7.92 7.63 -2.65
C CYS A 254 -6.79 8.65 -2.59
N GLU A 255 -5.56 8.16 -2.55
CA GLU A 255 -4.37 9.01 -2.60
C GLU A 255 -4.26 9.70 -3.98
N PRO A 256 -3.90 10.99 -4.04
CA PRO A 256 -3.59 11.62 -5.31
C PRO A 256 -2.37 10.93 -5.95
N PRO A 257 -2.42 10.55 -7.23
CA PRO A 257 -1.30 9.88 -7.87
C PRO A 257 -0.07 10.79 -7.92
N THR A 258 1.09 10.24 -7.59
CA THR A 258 2.36 10.98 -7.53
C THR A 258 3.07 11.06 -8.89
N ASP A 259 2.68 10.23 -9.85
CA ASP A 259 3.26 10.18 -11.18
C ASP A 259 2.34 10.76 -12.27
N VAL A 260 2.96 11.40 -13.27
CA VAL A 260 2.24 12.07 -14.37
C VAL A 260 1.38 11.11 -15.18
N LYS A 261 1.80 9.84 -15.33
CA LYS A 261 1.06 8.85 -16.11
C LYS A 261 -0.25 8.47 -15.42
N SER A 262 -0.22 8.26 -14.10
CA SER A 262 -1.41 7.97 -13.31
C SER A 262 -2.32 9.19 -13.21
N LEU A 263 -1.77 10.40 -13.07
CA LEU A 263 -2.53 11.66 -13.18
C LEU A 263 -3.25 11.77 -14.53
N LEU A 264 -2.56 11.51 -15.64
CA LEU A 264 -3.16 11.53 -16.98
C LEU A 264 -4.23 10.45 -17.14
N ARG A 265 -4.03 9.25 -16.60
CA ARG A 265 -5.04 8.18 -16.61
C ARG A 265 -6.29 8.57 -15.83
N GLY A 266 -6.13 9.14 -14.64
CA GLY A 266 -7.25 9.62 -13.83
C GLY A 266 -8.00 10.77 -14.50
N ALA A 267 -7.29 11.73 -15.09
CA ALA A 267 -7.90 12.78 -15.88
C ALA A 267 -8.64 12.21 -17.10
N TRP A 268 -8.04 11.26 -17.81
CA TRP A 268 -8.63 10.63 -18.98
C TRP A 268 -9.90 9.83 -18.63
N SER A 269 -9.96 9.18 -17.48
CA SER A 269 -11.15 8.42 -17.06
C SER A 269 -12.39 9.29 -16.78
N LEU A 270 -12.22 10.60 -16.58
CA LEU A 270 -13.33 11.54 -16.46
C LEU A 270 -14.05 11.80 -17.80
N PHE A 271 -13.42 11.45 -18.93
CA PHE A 271 -14.00 11.63 -20.25
C PHE A 271 -14.65 10.34 -20.75
N SER A 272 -15.92 10.40 -21.14
CA SER A 272 -16.60 9.26 -21.75
C SER A 272 -15.97 8.93 -23.10
N GLN A 273 -15.58 7.68 -23.33
CA GLN A 273 -15.01 7.23 -24.62
C GLN A 273 -16.06 7.05 -25.73
N ALA A 274 -17.31 7.42 -25.48
CA ALA A 274 -18.36 7.41 -26.49
C ALA A 274 -18.09 8.53 -27.50
N THR A 275 -17.61 8.16 -28.69
CA THR A 275 -17.80 8.88 -29.95
C THR A 275 -18.38 7.91 -30.95
#